data_AF-A0A1Q3DV95-F1
#
_entry.id   AF-A0A1Q3DV95-F1
#
_cell.length_a   1.000
_cell.length_b   1.000
_cell.length_c   1.000
_cell.angle_alpha   90.00
_cell.angle_beta   90.00
_cell.angle_gamma   90.00
#
_symmetry.space_group_name_H-M   'P 1'
#
loop_
_entity.id
_entity.type
_entity.pdbx_description
1 polymer ?
#
loop_
_entity_poly.entity_id
_entity_poly.type
_entity_poly.pdbx_seq_one_letter_code
_entity_poly.pdbx_strand_id
1 'polypeptide(L)'
;MPSVLRILVTLLLLDQVQENVTLDITGDYHTVPSAVLSTKDHELNKTELDGLLPIHEPKRCFDWLALMFVKRPGGEITQVDLWNLYKDAFELCQDPPMLPASEVIKNATTMFGTQSLVIQGPPTKFIIQDIDRRKDTILADKLKSELCEHVLQHVKSYDVEGEAACLWSTCPVDKIPQDRFRAHVLTHFWQAHIPAERNPSQSDTITISPATNHPDPNPTQRNPPLPRSTVINSLRTVNDAPSVSLLALLCIRILFRASFAAVEAAPKVDADHFGFPGVTEETEDEDGGQVLEENTLINEKEGGRRGRRTFGGIRKLLEAVQIKDEVLMGWITEMINAAMEE
;
A
#
# COMPACT_ATOMS: atom_id res chain seq x y z
N MET A 1 18.45 -2.03 51.39
CA MET A 1 18.30 -0.98 50.35
C MET A 1 17.69 -1.49 49.04
N PRO A 2 18.14 -2.62 48.43
CA PRO A 2 17.62 -3.06 47.12
C PRO A 2 16.11 -3.33 47.12
N SER A 3 15.59 -3.93 48.20
CA SER A 3 14.18 -4.26 48.33
C SER A 3 13.28 -3.03 48.42
N VAL A 4 13.75 -1.95 49.06
CA VAL A 4 12.99 -0.69 49.20
C VAL A 4 12.86 -0.03 47.83
N LEU A 5 13.97 0.07 47.09
CA LEU A 5 13.98 0.66 45.75
C LEU A 5 13.08 -0.14 44.79
N ARG A 6 13.12 -1.47 44.86
CA ARG A 6 12.19 -2.33 44.12
C ARG A 6 10.73 -2.06 44.47
N ILE A 7 10.39 -1.97 45.75
CA ILE A 7 9.01 -1.68 46.19
C ILE A 7 8.53 -0.32 45.65
N LEU A 8 9.37 0.72 45.73
CA LEU A 8 9.03 2.05 45.24
C LEU A 8 8.79 2.05 43.73
N VAL A 9 9.63 1.36 42.95
CA VAL A 9 9.43 1.25 41.49
C VAL A 9 8.21 0.39 41.15
N THR A 10 7.98 -0.70 41.87
CA THR A 10 6.77 -1.51 41.69
C THR A 10 5.50 -0.70 41.99
N LEU A 11 5.54 0.20 42.97
CA LEU A 11 4.43 1.10 43.26
C LEU A 11 4.16 2.05 42.08
N LEU A 12 5.21 2.60 41.46
CA LEU A 12 5.08 3.40 40.23
C LEU A 12 4.47 2.61 39.06
N LEU A 13 4.77 1.31 38.97
CA LEU A 13 4.23 0.44 37.91
C LEU A 13 2.76 0.07 38.14
N LEU A 14 2.36 -0.14 39.41
CA LEU A 14 0.97 -0.49 39.76
C LEU A 14 -0.01 0.64 39.52
N ASP A 15 0.43 1.89 39.71
CA ASP A 15 -0.41 3.08 39.54
C ASP A 15 -0.56 3.50 38.07
N GLN A 16 0.09 2.82 37.12
CA GLN A 16 -0.01 3.14 35.69
C GLN A 16 -1.33 2.70 35.09
N VAL A 17 -2.11 3.67 34.62
CA VAL A 17 -3.28 3.45 33.76
C VAL A 17 -2.88 3.72 32.31
N GLN A 18 -2.81 2.65 31.51
CA GLN A 18 -2.42 2.69 30.10
C GLN A 18 -3.64 2.58 29.19
N GLU A 19 -3.69 3.38 28.12
CA GLU A 19 -4.68 3.29 27.06
C GLU A 19 -3.98 2.97 25.73
N ASN A 20 -4.64 2.16 24.90
CA ASN A 20 -4.18 1.88 23.54
C ASN A 20 -4.52 3.07 22.63
N VAL A 21 -3.51 3.81 22.23
CA VAL A 21 -3.62 4.89 21.24
C VAL A 21 -3.34 4.29 19.86
N THR A 22 -4.33 4.38 18.97
CA THR A 22 -4.19 4.02 17.56
C THR A 22 -3.86 5.27 16.77
N LEU A 23 -2.66 5.33 16.19
CA LEU A 23 -2.25 6.42 15.31
C LEU A 23 -2.22 5.92 13.87
N ASP A 24 -3.11 6.48 13.05
CA ASP A 24 -3.13 6.20 11.63
C ASP A 24 -2.06 7.04 10.91
N ILE A 25 -1.06 6.37 10.34
CA ILE A 25 -0.02 6.98 9.50
C ILE A 25 -0.24 6.69 8.02
N THR A 26 -1.43 6.22 7.64
CA THR A 26 -1.76 5.95 6.24
C THR A 26 -1.71 7.28 5.48
N GLY A 27 -0.66 7.47 4.67
CA GLY A 27 -0.49 8.66 3.84
C GLY A 27 -1.55 8.76 2.74
N ASP A 28 -1.49 9.82 1.93
CA ASP A 28 -2.44 10.01 0.84
C ASP A 28 -2.29 8.92 -0.24
N TYR A 29 -3.41 8.28 -0.60
CA TYR A 29 -3.47 7.29 -1.67
C TYR A 29 -4.72 7.43 -2.52
N HIS A 30 -4.63 6.96 -3.77
CA HIS A 30 -5.77 6.84 -4.68
C HIS A 30 -6.12 5.37 -4.90
N THR A 31 -7.38 5.10 -5.23
CA THR A 31 -7.85 3.74 -5.53
C THR A 31 -8.44 3.67 -6.93
N VAL A 32 -8.13 2.61 -7.65
CA VAL A 32 -8.68 2.33 -8.99
C VAL A 32 -9.32 0.94 -8.98
N PRO A 33 -10.45 0.72 -9.69
CA PRO A 33 -11.06 -0.61 -9.78
C PRO A 33 -10.07 -1.65 -10.34
N SER A 34 -10.06 -2.84 -9.74
CA SER A 34 -9.21 -3.96 -10.20
C SER A 34 -9.70 -4.62 -11.49
N ALA A 35 -10.92 -4.28 -11.96
CA ALA A 35 -11.50 -4.88 -13.15
C ALA A 35 -10.82 -4.33 -14.42
N VAL A 36 -10.19 -5.22 -15.19
CA VAL A 36 -9.63 -4.89 -16.50
C VAL A 36 -10.79 -4.79 -17.49
N LEU A 37 -11.19 -3.56 -17.81
CA LEU A 37 -12.13 -3.27 -18.88
C LEU A 37 -11.35 -3.32 -20.20
N SER A 38 -11.69 -4.27 -21.07
CA SER A 38 -11.15 -4.32 -22.42
C SER A 38 -12.10 -3.58 -23.35
N THR A 39 -11.58 -2.64 -24.12
CA THR A 39 -12.35 -1.97 -25.17
C THR A 39 -12.11 -2.68 -26.50
N LYS A 40 -13.15 -3.29 -27.07
CA LYS A 40 -13.14 -3.83 -28.44
C LYS A 40 -13.98 -2.93 -29.32
N ASP A 41 -13.63 -2.81 -30.60
CA ASP A 41 -14.53 -2.17 -31.54
C ASP A 41 -15.85 -2.96 -31.66
N HIS A 42 -16.96 -2.24 -31.73
CA HIS A 42 -18.30 -2.80 -31.86
C HIS A 42 -18.44 -3.54 -33.19
N GLU A 43 -19.01 -4.73 -33.11
CA GLU A 43 -19.41 -5.58 -34.24
C GLU A 43 -20.91 -5.80 -34.13
N LEU A 44 -21.62 -5.78 -35.27
CA LEU A 44 -23.07 -5.95 -35.28
C LEU A 44 -23.46 -7.30 -34.71
N ASN A 45 -24.36 -7.29 -33.73
CA ASN A 45 -24.97 -8.51 -33.25
C ASN A 45 -26.02 -9.00 -34.26
N LYS A 46 -26.34 -10.30 -34.23
CA LYS A 46 -27.34 -10.90 -35.12
C LYS A 46 -28.69 -10.16 -35.07
N THR A 47 -29.14 -9.76 -33.88
CA THR A 47 -30.40 -9.01 -33.70
C THR A 47 -30.37 -7.62 -34.31
N GLU A 48 -29.22 -6.94 -34.25
CA GLU A 48 -29.04 -5.61 -34.84
C GLU A 48 -29.00 -5.71 -36.36
N LEU A 49 -28.28 -6.71 -36.89
CA LEU A 49 -28.25 -7.01 -38.31
C LEU A 49 -29.65 -7.35 -38.84
N ASP A 50 -30.38 -8.28 -38.20
CA ASP A 50 -31.74 -8.67 -38.59
C ASP A 50 -32.72 -7.49 -38.60
N GLY A 51 -32.52 -6.49 -37.72
CA GLY A 51 -33.29 -5.25 -37.70
C GLY A 51 -32.96 -4.28 -38.86
N LEU A 52 -31.73 -4.32 -39.37
CA LEU A 52 -31.27 -3.47 -40.48
C LEU A 52 -31.63 -4.04 -41.86
N LEU A 53 -31.68 -5.37 -42.01
CA LEU A 53 -31.98 -6.05 -43.28
C LEU A 53 -33.28 -5.59 -43.97
N PRO A 54 -34.43 -5.43 -43.28
CA PRO A 54 -35.68 -5.03 -43.93
C PRO A 54 -35.73 -3.54 -44.28
N ILE A 55 -34.74 -2.74 -43.89
CA ILE A 55 -34.73 -1.30 -44.13
C ILE A 55 -34.18 -1.01 -45.54
N HIS A 56 -34.91 -0.19 -46.30
CA HIS A 56 -34.44 0.28 -47.61
C HIS A 56 -33.41 1.40 -47.51
N GLU A 57 -32.56 1.49 -48.53
CA GLU A 57 -31.61 2.60 -48.66
C GLU A 57 -32.33 3.92 -49.00
N PRO A 58 -31.82 5.07 -48.52
CA PRO A 58 -30.55 5.28 -47.80
C PRO A 58 -30.68 5.13 -46.28
N LYS A 59 -31.88 4.84 -45.76
CA LYS A 59 -32.14 4.83 -44.32
C LYS A 59 -31.34 3.74 -43.60
N ARG A 60 -31.19 2.56 -44.21
CA ARG A 60 -30.36 1.47 -43.69
C ARG A 60 -28.91 1.90 -43.46
N CYS A 61 -28.32 2.63 -44.40
CA CYS A 61 -26.98 3.19 -44.24
C CYS A 61 -26.88 4.16 -43.04
N PHE A 62 -27.85 5.06 -42.84
CA PHE A 62 -27.86 5.95 -41.68
C PHE A 62 -28.01 5.21 -40.35
N ASP A 63 -28.92 4.23 -40.29
CA ASP A 63 -29.14 3.44 -39.08
C ASP A 63 -27.91 2.55 -38.76
N TRP A 64 -27.25 2.00 -39.78
CA TRP A 64 -25.98 1.28 -39.63
C TRP A 64 -24.84 2.18 -39.13
N LEU A 65 -24.69 3.38 -39.71
CA LEU A 65 -23.69 4.36 -39.28
C LEU A 65 -23.90 4.76 -37.81
N ALA A 66 -25.15 4.91 -37.37
CA ALA A 66 -25.51 5.23 -35.99
C ALA A 66 -25.14 4.12 -34.99
N LEU A 67 -25.20 2.85 -35.42
CA LEU A 67 -24.85 1.72 -34.59
C LEU A 67 -23.34 1.51 -34.49
N MET A 68 -22.63 1.67 -35.61
CA MET A 68 -21.21 1.31 -35.74
C MET A 68 -20.23 2.44 -35.39
N PHE A 69 -20.64 3.70 -35.48
CA PHE A 69 -19.73 4.85 -35.37
C PHE A 69 -20.22 5.90 -34.39
N VAL A 70 -19.27 6.62 -33.79
CA VAL A 70 -19.54 7.73 -32.87
C VAL A 70 -18.67 8.92 -33.26
N LYS A 71 -19.23 10.13 -33.13
CA LYS A 71 -18.48 11.37 -33.32
C LYS A 71 -17.43 11.52 -32.21
N ARG A 72 -16.15 11.58 -32.58
CA ARG A 72 -15.04 11.78 -31.63
C ARG A 72 -14.04 12.78 -32.21
N PRO A 73 -13.77 13.91 -31.52
CA PRO A 73 -12.80 14.88 -31.99
C PRO A 73 -11.41 14.25 -32.08
N GLY A 74 -10.77 14.34 -33.25
CA GLY A 74 -9.48 13.71 -33.52
C GLY A 74 -9.53 12.21 -33.85
N GLY A 75 -10.72 11.62 -33.95
CA GLY A 75 -10.89 10.30 -34.57
C GLY A 75 -10.74 10.39 -36.08
N GLU A 76 -10.15 9.35 -36.68
CA GLU A 76 -10.03 9.23 -38.14
C GLU A 76 -10.35 7.81 -38.59
N ILE A 77 -11.10 7.69 -39.67
CA ILE A 77 -11.31 6.44 -40.39
C ILE A 77 -11.03 6.65 -41.88
N THR A 78 -10.44 5.67 -42.55
CA THR A 78 -10.25 5.75 -43.99
C THR A 78 -11.57 5.51 -44.72
N GLN A 79 -11.78 6.18 -45.85
CA GLN A 79 -12.96 5.98 -46.69
C GLN A 79 -13.05 4.54 -47.20
N VAL A 80 -11.90 3.90 -47.45
CA VAL A 80 -11.81 2.50 -47.88
C VAL A 80 -12.26 1.58 -46.75
N ASP A 81 -11.80 1.78 -45.53
CA ASP A 81 -12.19 0.95 -44.38
C ASP A 81 -13.67 1.08 -44.07
N LEU A 82 -14.21 2.32 -44.09
CA LEU A 82 -15.64 2.55 -43.91
C LEU A 82 -16.47 1.78 -44.94
N TRP A 83 -16.07 1.85 -46.21
CA TRP A 83 -16.76 1.14 -47.29
C TRP A 83 -16.66 -0.38 -47.13
N ASN A 84 -15.48 -0.90 -46.81
CA ASN A 84 -15.27 -2.33 -46.61
C ASN A 84 -16.12 -2.86 -45.45
N LEU A 85 -16.21 -2.13 -44.33
CA LEU A 85 -17.05 -2.51 -43.19
C LEU A 85 -18.53 -2.57 -43.57
N TYR A 86 -19.02 -1.63 -44.38
CA TYR A 86 -20.39 -1.63 -44.87
C TYR A 86 -20.63 -2.77 -45.86
N LYS A 87 -19.68 -3.00 -46.78
CA LYS A 87 -19.72 -4.11 -47.74
C LYS A 87 -19.78 -5.45 -47.02
N ASP A 88 -18.88 -5.70 -46.06
CA ASP A 88 -18.81 -6.96 -45.32
C ASP A 88 -20.11 -7.24 -44.53
N ALA A 89 -20.79 -6.19 -44.05
CA ALA A 89 -22.06 -6.32 -43.33
C ALA A 89 -23.24 -6.73 -44.23
N PHE A 90 -23.27 -6.27 -45.49
CA PHE A 90 -24.43 -6.42 -46.38
C PHE A 90 -24.19 -7.18 -47.68
N GLU A 91 -22.95 -7.57 -48.00
CA GLU A 91 -22.61 -8.27 -49.26
C GLU A 91 -23.34 -9.62 -49.40
N LEU A 92 -23.58 -10.31 -48.28
CA LEU A 92 -24.32 -11.57 -48.26
C LEU A 92 -25.84 -11.37 -48.44
N CYS A 93 -26.34 -10.13 -48.38
CA CYS A 93 -27.75 -9.79 -48.49
C CYS A 93 -28.02 -9.09 -49.84
N GLN A 94 -28.51 -9.86 -50.81
CA GLN A 94 -28.70 -9.37 -52.18
C GLN A 94 -29.94 -8.46 -52.37
N ASP A 95 -30.87 -8.45 -51.42
CA ASP A 95 -32.11 -7.68 -51.48
C ASP A 95 -32.40 -7.02 -50.11
N PRO A 96 -32.54 -5.68 -50.01
CA PRO A 96 -32.42 -4.66 -51.05
C PRO A 96 -30.97 -4.30 -51.41
N PRO A 97 -30.72 -3.82 -52.66
CA PRO A 97 -29.38 -3.57 -53.18
C PRO A 97 -28.60 -2.56 -52.32
N MET A 98 -27.30 -2.82 -52.19
CA MET A 98 -26.38 -2.02 -51.40
C MET A 98 -26.04 -0.68 -52.08
N LEU A 99 -25.83 0.38 -51.29
CA LEU A 99 -25.37 1.66 -51.82
C LEU A 99 -23.95 1.58 -52.38
N PRO A 100 -23.58 2.36 -53.41
CA PRO A 100 -22.19 2.47 -53.84
C PRO A 100 -21.35 3.26 -52.82
N ALA A 101 -20.04 3.03 -52.81
CA ALA A 101 -19.09 3.65 -51.88
C ALA A 101 -19.23 5.19 -51.78
N SER A 102 -19.44 5.87 -52.91
CA SER A 102 -19.61 7.32 -52.96
C SER A 102 -20.79 7.84 -52.14
N GLU A 103 -21.92 7.12 -52.17
CA GLU A 103 -23.13 7.49 -51.43
C GLU A 103 -22.97 7.17 -49.93
N VAL A 104 -22.31 6.06 -49.57
CA VAL A 104 -22.02 5.72 -48.16
C VAL A 104 -21.13 6.78 -47.51
N ILE A 105 -20.05 7.19 -48.20
CA ILE A 105 -19.15 8.24 -47.70
C ILE A 105 -19.90 9.56 -47.53
N LYS A 106 -20.74 9.93 -48.50
CA LYS A 106 -21.57 11.14 -48.42
C LYS A 106 -22.58 11.10 -47.28
N ASN A 107 -23.21 9.96 -47.04
CA ASN A 107 -24.14 9.76 -45.92
C ASN A 107 -23.42 9.89 -44.58
N ALA A 108 -22.20 9.33 -44.44
CA ALA A 108 -21.38 9.48 -43.25
C ALA A 108 -20.99 10.95 -42.99
N THR A 109 -20.52 11.67 -44.02
CA THR A 109 -20.22 13.10 -43.92
C THR A 109 -21.44 13.92 -43.51
N THR A 110 -22.62 13.61 -44.07
CA THR A 110 -23.88 14.31 -43.79
C THR A 110 -24.37 14.04 -42.37
N MET A 111 -24.29 12.78 -41.91
CA MET A 111 -24.79 12.36 -40.60
C MET A 111 -23.97 12.95 -39.44
N PHE A 112 -22.63 12.90 -39.55
CA PHE A 112 -21.75 13.35 -38.45
C PHE A 112 -21.35 14.82 -38.59
N GLY A 113 -21.69 15.47 -39.72
CA GLY A 113 -21.34 16.85 -40.02
C GLY A 113 -19.81 17.04 -40.07
N THR A 114 -19.11 16.08 -40.68
CA THR A 114 -17.65 16.02 -40.70
C THR A 114 -17.09 16.39 -42.07
N GLN A 115 -15.77 16.46 -42.21
CA GLN A 115 -15.11 16.72 -43.48
C GLN A 115 -14.38 15.48 -43.97
N SER A 116 -14.55 15.17 -45.26
CA SER A 116 -13.78 14.16 -45.97
C SER A 116 -12.54 14.82 -46.55
N LEU A 117 -11.36 14.35 -46.16
CA LEU A 117 -10.07 14.93 -46.57
C LEU A 117 -9.21 13.91 -47.31
N VAL A 118 -8.42 14.42 -48.26
CA VAL A 118 -7.43 13.64 -49.00
C VAL A 118 -6.05 14.06 -48.51
N ILE A 119 -5.38 13.19 -47.76
CA ILE A 119 -4.00 13.41 -47.36
C ILE A 119 -3.12 13.06 -48.56
N GLN A 120 -2.56 14.08 -49.19
CA GLN A 120 -1.60 13.94 -50.28
C GLN A 120 -0.23 13.57 -49.69
N GLY A 121 0.02 12.27 -49.54
CA GLY A 121 1.32 11.68 -49.21
C GLY A 121 1.52 10.37 -49.97
N PRO A 122 2.72 9.78 -49.99
CA PRO A 122 2.92 8.41 -50.45
C PRO A 122 2.81 7.44 -49.26
N PRO A 123 1.76 6.60 -49.14
CA PRO A 123 0.59 6.44 -50.03
C PRO A 123 -0.54 7.45 -49.74
N THR A 124 -1.35 7.76 -50.76
CA THR A 124 -2.46 8.72 -50.65
C THR A 124 -3.57 8.12 -49.79
N LYS A 125 -3.98 8.82 -48.73
CA LYS A 125 -5.01 8.34 -47.80
C LYS A 125 -6.24 9.24 -47.87
N PHE A 126 -7.39 8.63 -48.13
CA PHE A 126 -8.69 9.29 -48.09
C PHE A 126 -9.31 9.03 -46.71
N ILE A 127 -9.44 10.06 -45.88
CA ILE A 127 -9.92 9.94 -44.51
C ILE A 127 -11.20 10.75 -44.28
N ILE A 128 -11.98 10.33 -43.30
CA ILE A 128 -13.10 11.09 -42.75
C ILE A 128 -12.73 11.44 -41.31
N GLN A 129 -12.67 12.74 -41.02
CA GLN A 129 -12.28 13.23 -39.70
C GLN A 129 -13.46 13.21 -38.72
N ASP A 130 -13.13 13.25 -37.43
CA ASP A 130 -14.05 13.35 -36.30
C ASP A 130 -15.03 12.18 -36.14
N ILE A 131 -14.68 11.02 -36.71
CA ILE A 131 -15.44 9.77 -36.59
C ILE A 131 -14.49 8.69 -36.07
N ASP A 132 -14.96 7.90 -35.13
CA ASP A 132 -14.28 6.69 -34.67
C ASP A 132 -15.28 5.53 -34.56
N ARG A 133 -14.78 4.29 -34.63
CA ARG A 133 -15.61 3.10 -34.38
C ARG A 133 -16.15 3.17 -32.95
N ARG A 134 -17.43 2.82 -32.80
CA ARG A 134 -18.02 2.61 -31.48
C ARG A 134 -17.22 1.52 -30.78
N LYS A 135 -16.88 1.74 -29.51
CA LYS A 135 -16.14 0.76 -28.70
C LYS A 135 -17.07 0.21 -27.64
N ASP A 136 -17.13 -1.11 -27.56
CA ASP A 136 -17.83 -1.81 -26.49
C ASP A 136 -16.86 -2.07 -25.34
N THR A 137 -17.32 -1.77 -24.14
CA THR A 137 -16.57 -2.04 -22.92
C THR A 137 -16.93 -3.45 -22.45
N ILE A 138 -16.04 -4.39 -22.69
CA ILE A 138 -16.25 -5.79 -22.35
C ILE A 138 -15.44 -6.11 -21.09
N LEU A 139 -16.11 -6.68 -20.09
CA LEU A 139 -15.42 -7.29 -18.95
C LEU A 139 -14.52 -8.41 -19.47
N ALA A 140 -13.23 -8.39 -19.14
CA ALA A 140 -12.27 -9.38 -19.63
C ALA A 140 -12.70 -10.85 -19.45
N ASP A 141 -13.58 -11.14 -18.47
CA ASP A 141 -14.12 -12.48 -18.26
C ASP A 141 -15.10 -12.94 -19.34
N LYS A 142 -15.79 -12.03 -20.04
CA LYS A 142 -16.65 -12.39 -21.19
C LYS A 142 -15.81 -12.84 -22.39
N LEU A 143 -14.69 -12.16 -22.68
CA LEU A 143 -13.78 -12.53 -23.77
C LEU A 143 -13.20 -13.96 -23.60
N LYS A 144 -12.96 -14.39 -22.35
CA LYS A 144 -12.51 -15.76 -22.04
C LYS A 144 -13.58 -16.80 -22.35
N SER A 145 -14.85 -16.48 -22.11
CA SER A 145 -15.97 -17.38 -22.42
C SER A 145 -16.17 -17.57 -23.93
N GLU A 146 -16.04 -16.51 -24.71
CA GLU A 146 -16.12 -16.56 -26.17
C GLU A 146 -14.95 -17.34 -26.80
N LEU A 147 -13.73 -17.15 -26.29
CA LEU A 147 -12.57 -17.92 -26.72
C LEU A 147 -12.75 -19.42 -26.41
N CYS A 148 -13.28 -19.75 -25.23
CA CYS A 148 -13.56 -21.14 -24.86
C CYS A 148 -14.57 -21.78 -25.82
N GLU A 149 -15.67 -21.08 -26.13
CA GLU A 149 -16.68 -21.57 -27.07
C GLU A 149 -16.12 -21.72 -28.49
N HIS A 150 -15.33 -20.75 -28.96
CA HIS A 150 -14.70 -20.80 -30.29
C HIS A 150 -13.72 -21.97 -30.41
N VAL A 151 -12.90 -22.21 -29.39
CA VAL A 151 -11.95 -23.34 -29.39
C VAL A 151 -12.71 -24.66 -29.29
N LEU A 152 -13.78 -24.75 -28.52
CA LEU A 152 -14.64 -25.93 -28.51
C LEU A 152 -15.31 -26.20 -29.86
N GLN A 153 -15.70 -25.15 -30.58
CA GLN A 153 -16.24 -25.27 -31.93
C GLN A 153 -15.17 -25.76 -32.92
N HIS A 154 -13.94 -25.27 -32.81
CA HIS A 154 -12.81 -25.74 -33.60
C HIS A 154 -12.47 -27.21 -33.30
N VAL A 155 -12.50 -27.62 -32.03
CA VAL A 155 -12.28 -29.02 -31.61
C VAL A 155 -13.38 -29.93 -32.16
N LYS A 156 -14.64 -29.47 -32.22
CA LYS A 156 -15.74 -30.24 -32.85
C LYS A 156 -15.57 -30.39 -34.36
N SER A 157 -15.00 -29.40 -35.05
CA SER A 157 -14.70 -29.49 -36.49
C SER A 157 -13.48 -30.35 -36.80
N TYR A 158 -12.65 -30.64 -35.80
CA TYR A 158 -11.45 -31.44 -35.93
C TYR A 158 -11.78 -32.91 -35.68
N ASP A 159 -12.24 -33.59 -36.72
CA ASP A 159 -12.56 -35.02 -36.66
C ASP A 159 -11.29 -35.84 -36.95
N VAL A 160 -10.65 -36.33 -35.90
CA VAL A 160 -9.53 -37.27 -36.01
C VAL A 160 -10.02 -38.62 -35.53
N GLU A 161 -10.17 -39.55 -36.45
CA GLU A 161 -10.42 -40.96 -36.13
C GLU A 161 -9.20 -41.53 -35.39
N GLY A 162 -9.23 -41.52 -34.04
CA GLY A 162 -8.21 -42.19 -33.20
C GLY A 162 -7.65 -41.35 -32.03
N GLU A 163 -6.34 -41.46 -31.82
CA GLU A 163 -5.58 -40.73 -30.79
C GLU A 163 -5.08 -39.39 -31.35
N ALA A 164 -5.42 -38.28 -30.71
CA ALA A 164 -4.93 -36.94 -31.07
C ALA A 164 -3.86 -36.46 -30.06
N ALA A 165 -2.84 -35.76 -30.57
CA ALA A 165 -1.83 -35.11 -29.74
C ALA A 165 -2.29 -33.71 -29.32
N CYS A 166 -1.96 -33.30 -28.09
CA CYS A 166 -2.16 -31.92 -27.68
C CYS A 166 -1.06 -31.04 -28.29
N LEU A 167 -1.45 -30.06 -29.12
CA LEU A 167 -0.51 -29.11 -29.72
C LEU A 167 -0.28 -27.86 -28.85
N TRP A 168 -0.71 -27.88 -27.59
CA TRP A 168 -0.45 -26.77 -26.68
C TRP A 168 1.02 -26.75 -26.30
N SER A 169 1.68 -25.60 -26.43
CA SER A 169 3.15 -25.49 -26.34
C SER A 169 3.78 -25.99 -25.04
N THR A 170 3.00 -26.00 -23.96
CA THR A 170 3.41 -26.42 -22.61
C THR A 170 2.87 -27.81 -22.21
N CYS A 171 2.11 -28.47 -23.08
CA CYS A 171 1.50 -29.75 -22.76
C CYS A 171 2.41 -30.92 -23.15
N PRO A 172 2.73 -31.84 -22.24
CA PRO A 172 3.51 -33.03 -22.54
C PRO A 172 2.65 -34.23 -23.01
N VAL A 173 1.35 -34.04 -23.29
CA VAL A 173 0.43 -35.14 -23.58
C VAL A 173 0.27 -35.35 -25.09
N ASP A 174 0.96 -36.37 -25.61
CA ASP A 174 1.04 -36.65 -27.04
C ASP A 174 -0.05 -37.57 -27.58
N LYS A 175 -0.80 -38.25 -26.70
CA LYS A 175 -1.82 -39.25 -27.09
C LYS A 175 -3.05 -39.14 -26.22
N ILE A 176 -4.14 -38.68 -26.82
CA ILE A 176 -5.40 -38.46 -26.12
C ILE A 176 -6.52 -39.09 -26.96
N PRO A 177 -7.33 -39.99 -26.36
CA PRO A 177 -8.49 -40.53 -27.04
C PRO A 177 -9.49 -39.40 -27.31
N GLN A 178 -10.13 -39.41 -28.49
CA GLN A 178 -11.06 -38.37 -28.95
C GLN A 178 -12.12 -37.99 -27.90
N ASP A 179 -12.69 -38.98 -27.20
CA ASP A 179 -13.69 -38.79 -26.14
C ASP A 179 -13.20 -37.92 -24.97
N ARG A 180 -11.89 -37.93 -24.70
CA ARG A 180 -11.25 -37.16 -23.63
C ARG A 180 -10.49 -35.95 -24.14
N PHE A 181 -10.33 -35.80 -25.45
CA PHE A 181 -9.64 -34.66 -26.05
C PHE A 181 -10.31 -33.35 -25.69
N ARG A 182 -11.65 -33.30 -25.75
CA ARG A 182 -12.42 -32.11 -25.32
C ARG A 182 -12.17 -31.78 -23.85
N ALA A 183 -12.25 -32.77 -22.97
CA ALA A 183 -12.02 -32.56 -21.54
C ALA A 183 -10.59 -32.12 -21.25
N HIS A 184 -9.60 -32.69 -21.97
CA HIS A 184 -8.21 -32.30 -21.87
C HIS A 184 -7.97 -30.87 -22.36
N VAL A 185 -8.49 -30.47 -23.53
CA VAL A 185 -8.34 -29.10 -24.05
C VAL A 185 -8.89 -28.07 -23.06
N LEU A 186 -10.00 -28.38 -22.39
CA LEU A 186 -10.55 -27.54 -21.32
C LEU A 186 -9.57 -27.37 -20.14
N THR A 187 -8.69 -28.33 -19.85
CA THR A 187 -7.70 -28.17 -18.77
C THR A 187 -6.69 -27.05 -19.02
N HIS A 188 -6.44 -26.69 -20.29
CA HIS A 188 -5.59 -25.55 -20.64
C HIS A 188 -6.28 -24.19 -20.42
N PHE A 189 -7.61 -24.16 -20.44
CA PHE A 189 -8.41 -22.98 -20.09
C PHE A 189 -8.68 -22.89 -18.58
N TRP A 190 -8.64 -24.02 -17.87
CA TRP A 190 -9.01 -24.14 -16.46
C TRP A 190 -8.01 -23.58 -15.43
N GLN A 191 -6.94 -22.91 -15.87
CA GLN A 191 -6.10 -22.12 -14.96
C GLN A 191 -6.69 -20.73 -14.63
N ALA A 192 -7.85 -20.35 -15.21
CA ALA A 192 -8.44 -19.01 -15.02
C ALA A 192 -9.77 -18.98 -14.24
N HIS A 193 -10.31 -20.13 -13.80
CA HIS A 193 -11.69 -20.24 -13.29
C HIS A 193 -11.86 -20.43 -11.78
N ILE A 194 -10.81 -20.26 -11.00
CA ILE A 194 -11.02 -19.82 -9.63
C ILE A 194 -10.56 -18.37 -9.65
N PRO A 195 -11.45 -17.36 -9.50
CA PRO A 195 -10.99 -16.15 -8.86
C PRO A 195 -10.50 -16.65 -7.52
N ALA A 196 -9.19 -16.95 -7.42
CA ALA A 196 -8.57 -17.58 -6.26
C ALA A 196 -9.21 -16.91 -5.07
N GLU A 197 -10.10 -17.64 -4.35
CA GLU A 197 -11.16 -17.03 -3.53
C GLU A 197 -10.53 -15.83 -2.85
N ARG A 198 -10.86 -14.63 -3.38
CA ARG A 198 -10.12 -13.44 -2.97
C ARG A 198 -10.28 -13.46 -1.47
N ASN A 199 -9.15 -13.52 -0.76
CA ASN A 199 -9.21 -13.65 0.69
C ASN A 199 -10.20 -12.56 1.14
N PRO A 200 -11.17 -12.82 2.02
CA PRO A 200 -12.20 -11.81 2.36
C PRO A 200 -11.63 -10.44 2.78
N SER A 201 -10.35 -10.40 3.14
CA SER A 201 -9.55 -9.19 3.39
C SER A 201 -9.06 -8.43 2.14
N GLN A 202 -9.20 -8.97 0.93
CA GLN A 202 -8.78 -8.37 -0.34
C GLN A 202 -9.92 -7.55 -0.95
N SER A 203 -9.68 -6.26 -1.09
CA SER A 203 -10.62 -5.32 -1.72
C SER A 203 -10.60 -5.38 -3.25
N ASP A 204 -11.70 -5.00 -3.89
CA ASP A 204 -11.83 -4.92 -5.36
C ASP A 204 -11.13 -3.73 -6.04
N THR A 205 -10.35 -2.97 -5.27
CA THR A 205 -9.59 -1.83 -5.78
C THR A 205 -8.10 -2.10 -5.74
N ILE A 206 -7.32 -1.29 -6.44
CA ILE A 206 -5.85 -1.26 -6.41
C ILE A 206 -5.44 0.10 -5.87
N THR A 207 -4.55 0.11 -4.88
CA THR A 207 -3.98 1.35 -4.32
C THR A 207 -2.88 1.87 -5.25
N ILE A 208 -2.98 3.14 -5.62
CA ILE A 208 -2.02 3.85 -6.47
C ILE A 208 -1.46 5.03 -5.68
N SER A 209 -0.15 5.23 -5.78
CA SER A 209 0.51 6.40 -5.22
C SER A 209 0.04 7.67 -5.95
N PRO A 210 -0.19 8.79 -5.23
CA PRO A 210 -0.68 10.04 -5.84
C PRO A 210 0.28 10.63 -6.89
N ALA A 211 1.57 10.25 -6.85
CA ALA A 211 2.58 10.68 -7.80
C ALA A 211 2.57 9.91 -9.15
N THR A 212 1.78 8.85 -9.29
CA THR A 212 1.82 7.97 -10.48
C THR A 212 0.66 8.28 -11.42
N ASN A 213 0.96 8.59 -12.68
CA ASN A 213 -0.05 8.71 -13.72
C ASN A 213 -0.61 7.33 -14.07
N HIS A 214 -1.93 7.18 -13.99
CA HIS A 214 -2.64 5.98 -14.41
C HIS A 214 -3.43 6.26 -15.69
N PRO A 215 -3.40 5.39 -16.72
CA PRO A 215 -2.64 4.14 -16.81
C PRO A 215 -1.14 4.35 -17.03
N ASP A 216 -0.33 3.47 -16.43
CA ASP A 216 1.13 3.50 -16.55
C ASP A 216 1.56 3.06 -17.96
N PRO A 217 2.34 3.88 -18.71
CA PRO A 217 2.81 3.54 -20.05
C PRO A 217 3.77 2.34 -20.08
N ASN A 218 4.43 1.98 -18.96
CA ASN A 218 5.36 0.85 -18.88
C ASN A 218 4.94 -0.16 -17.79
N PRO A 219 4.05 -1.11 -18.11
CA PRO A 219 3.45 -2.01 -17.12
C PRO A 219 4.45 -2.96 -16.42
N THR A 220 5.67 -3.11 -16.93
CA THR A 220 6.72 -3.98 -16.39
C THR A 220 7.55 -3.35 -15.27
N GLN A 221 7.44 -2.03 -15.04
CA GLN A 221 8.23 -1.31 -14.02
C GLN A 221 7.40 -0.86 -12.81
N ARG A 222 6.29 -1.55 -12.52
CA ARG A 222 5.40 -1.18 -11.42
C ARG A 222 6.09 -1.36 -10.07
N ASN A 223 6.19 -0.28 -9.32
CA ASN A 223 6.53 -0.33 -7.91
C ASN A 223 5.41 -1.06 -7.13
N PRO A 224 5.75 -1.75 -6.02
CA PRO A 224 4.74 -2.37 -5.17
C PRO A 224 3.73 -1.31 -4.68
N PRO A 225 2.43 -1.65 -4.61
CA PRO A 225 1.40 -0.70 -4.18
C PRO A 225 1.61 -0.31 -2.71
N LEU A 226 1.27 0.94 -2.38
CA LEU A 226 1.31 1.42 -1.00
C LEU A 226 0.34 0.59 -0.12
N PRO A 227 0.71 0.31 1.14
CA PRO A 227 -0.19 -0.32 2.08
C PRO A 227 -1.42 0.55 2.33
N ARG A 228 -2.60 -0.08 2.37
CA ARG A 228 -3.92 0.59 2.48
C ARG A 228 -4.23 1.13 3.86
N SER A 229 -3.60 0.55 4.88
CA SER A 229 -3.78 0.93 6.28
C SER A 229 -2.49 0.61 7.00
N THR A 230 -1.88 1.65 7.56
CA THR A 230 -0.72 1.56 8.44
C THR A 230 -1.11 2.23 9.73
N VAL A 231 -1.64 1.45 10.66
CA VAL A 231 -1.98 1.91 12.01
C VAL A 231 -0.88 1.48 12.96
N ILE A 232 -0.32 2.44 13.68
CA ILE A 232 0.60 2.18 14.78
C ILE A 232 -0.23 2.16 16.06
N ASN A 233 -0.17 1.03 16.78
CA ASN A 233 -0.76 0.92 18.10
C ASN A 233 0.34 1.17 19.14
N SER A 234 0.17 2.19 19.98
CA SER A 234 1.06 2.47 21.09
C SER A 234 0.28 2.55 22.40
N LEU A 235 0.91 2.09 23.49
CA LEU A 235 0.37 2.25 24.84
C LEU A 235 0.81 3.61 25.37
N ARG A 236 -0.14 4.43 25.84
CA ARG A 236 0.12 5.74 26.43
C ARG A 236 -0.54 5.84 27.80
N THR A 237 0.15 6.43 28.77
CA THR A 237 -0.45 6.75 30.08
C THR A 237 -1.31 8.01 29.99
N VAL A 238 -2.54 7.90 30.49
CA VAL A 238 -3.59 8.94 30.31
C VAL A 238 -3.64 9.90 31.50
N ASN A 239 -3.44 9.38 32.71
CA ASN A 239 -3.58 10.13 33.96
C ASN A 239 -2.23 10.61 34.48
N ASP A 240 -2.26 11.72 35.20
CA ASP A 240 -1.10 12.20 35.94
C ASP A 240 -0.85 11.27 37.14
N ALA A 241 0.42 11.14 37.54
CA ALA A 241 0.78 10.23 38.61
C ALA A 241 0.11 10.64 39.93
N PRO A 242 -0.52 9.69 40.67
CA PRO A 242 -1.13 10.00 41.96
C PRO A 242 -0.07 10.45 42.98
N SER A 243 -0.50 11.13 44.04
CA SER A 243 0.40 11.70 45.06
C SER A 243 1.35 10.68 45.70
N VAL A 244 0.92 9.42 45.84
CA VAL A 244 1.74 8.32 46.37
C VAL A 244 2.87 7.96 45.42
N SER A 245 2.59 7.91 44.12
CA SER A 245 3.59 7.70 43.07
C SER A 245 4.58 8.86 42.97
N LEU A 246 4.12 10.11 43.11
CA LEU A 246 5.02 11.28 43.16
C LEU A 246 5.97 11.22 44.36
N LEU A 247 5.46 10.84 45.53
CA LEU A 247 6.28 10.66 46.73
C LEU A 247 7.31 9.54 46.53
N ALA A 248 6.89 8.41 45.94
CA ALA A 248 7.81 7.31 45.64
C ALA A 248 8.91 7.74 44.66
N LEU A 249 8.57 8.49 43.62
CA LEU A 249 9.53 9.03 42.67
C LEU A 249 10.51 10.02 43.33
N LEU A 250 10.03 10.88 44.22
CA LEU A 250 10.89 11.78 45.01
C LEU A 250 11.86 11.00 45.91
N CYS A 251 11.39 9.96 46.61
CA CYS A 251 12.25 9.09 47.40
C CYS A 251 13.31 8.40 46.52
N ILE A 252 12.93 7.87 45.37
CA ILE A 252 13.87 7.28 44.40
C ILE A 252 14.89 8.33 43.94
N ARG A 253 14.46 9.56 43.64
CA ARG A 253 15.33 10.66 43.20
C ARG A 253 16.37 11.05 44.26
N ILE A 254 15.98 11.11 45.52
CA ILE A 254 16.88 11.39 46.64
C ILE A 254 17.91 10.26 46.79
N LEU A 255 17.45 9.01 46.76
CA LEU A 255 18.34 7.84 46.83
C LEU A 255 19.32 7.78 45.65
N PHE A 256 18.85 8.14 44.46
CA PHE A 256 19.69 8.23 43.27
C PHE A 256 20.76 9.30 43.45
N ARG A 257 20.39 10.52 43.86
CA ARG A 257 21.38 11.57 44.11
C ARG A 257 22.38 11.21 45.21
N ALA A 258 21.95 10.56 46.29
CA ALA A 258 22.87 10.08 47.32
C ALA A 258 23.84 8.98 46.81
N SER A 259 23.47 8.25 45.76
CA SER A 259 24.28 7.15 45.20
C SER A 259 25.22 7.62 44.08
N PHE A 260 24.82 8.64 43.32
CA PHE A 260 25.51 9.12 42.12
C PHE A 260 26.16 10.50 42.28
N ALA A 261 25.73 11.31 43.25
CA ALA A 261 26.56 12.41 43.70
C ALA A 261 27.81 11.79 44.32
N ALA A 262 28.95 11.93 43.65
CA ALA A 262 30.16 12.18 44.41
C ALA A 262 29.79 13.32 45.35
N VAL A 263 30.00 13.14 46.65
CA VAL A 263 30.06 14.27 47.58
C VAL A 263 30.88 15.33 46.84
N GLU A 264 30.23 16.37 46.33
CA GLU A 264 30.92 17.63 46.10
C GLU A 264 31.55 17.84 47.45
N ALA A 265 32.86 17.62 47.53
CA ALA A 265 33.61 18.03 48.68
C ALA A 265 33.32 19.52 48.76
N ALA A 266 32.37 19.88 49.63
CA ALA A 266 32.25 21.24 50.11
C ALA A 266 33.70 21.62 50.43
N PRO A 267 34.24 22.69 49.82
CA PRO A 267 35.65 23.02 49.97
C PRO A 267 35.93 23.00 51.46
N LYS A 268 36.71 22.01 51.92
CA LYS A 268 37.03 21.93 53.35
C LYS A 268 37.66 23.27 53.67
N VAL A 269 37.05 23.97 54.62
CA VAL A 269 37.57 25.19 55.23
C VAL A 269 38.85 24.76 55.93
N ASP A 270 39.94 24.72 55.18
CA ASP A 270 41.33 24.70 55.65
C ASP A 270 42.29 24.59 54.45
N ALA A 271 42.26 25.62 53.60
CA ALA A 271 43.37 25.85 52.67
C ALA A 271 44.12 27.14 52.95
N ASP A 272 43.52 28.16 53.58
CA ASP A 272 44.26 29.35 54.02
C ASP A 272 43.48 30.11 55.11
N HIS A 273 43.95 29.99 56.35
CA HIS A 273 44.12 31.08 57.30
C HIS A 273 43.20 32.31 57.11
N PHE A 274 41.99 32.27 57.65
CA PHE A 274 41.24 33.49 57.98
C PHE A 274 41.46 33.83 59.45
N GLY A 275 42.66 34.34 59.75
CA GLY A 275 42.98 34.87 61.07
C GLY A 275 42.12 36.09 61.38
N PHE A 276 41.28 35.99 62.42
CA PHE A 276 40.98 37.17 63.22
C PHE A 276 42.24 37.46 64.05
N PRO A 277 42.82 38.66 63.95
CA PRO A 277 44.07 38.96 64.63
C PRO A 277 43.83 39.06 66.14
N GLY A 278 44.34 38.08 66.87
CA GLY A 278 44.46 38.11 68.32
C GLY A 278 43.70 36.99 69.02
N VAL A 279 44.37 35.84 69.18
CA VAL A 279 44.47 35.00 70.38
C VAL A 279 45.07 33.67 69.89
N THR A 280 46.32 33.43 70.26
CA THR A 280 46.95 32.11 70.17
C THR A 280 46.44 31.28 71.33
N GLU A 281 45.73 30.19 71.06
CA GLU A 281 45.62 29.09 72.01
C GLU A 281 46.45 27.91 71.53
N GLU A 282 47.29 27.46 72.45
CA GLU A 282 48.21 26.35 72.35
C GLU A 282 47.46 25.03 72.57
N THR A 283 47.63 24.12 71.63
CA THR A 283 47.82 22.66 71.80
C THR A 283 46.69 21.77 72.33
N GLU A 284 46.65 20.58 71.71
CA GLU A 284 46.24 19.25 72.21
C GLU A 284 44.96 18.64 71.57
N ASP A 285 45.18 17.45 70.97
CA ASP A 285 44.22 16.43 70.48
C ASP A 285 44.02 16.26 68.95
N GLU A 286 45.08 16.03 68.19
CA GLU A 286 45.02 15.71 66.74
C GLU A 286 44.88 14.23 66.36
N ASP A 287 44.86 13.26 67.28
CA ASP A 287 44.89 11.82 66.90
C ASP A 287 43.49 11.14 66.87
N GLY A 288 42.43 11.84 67.30
CA GLY A 288 41.05 11.32 67.32
C GLY A 288 40.17 11.73 66.14
N GLY A 289 40.43 12.91 65.54
CA GLY A 289 39.58 13.50 64.49
C GLY A 289 39.80 12.92 63.09
N GLN A 290 41.06 12.65 62.71
CA GLN A 290 41.39 12.12 61.38
C GLN A 290 40.82 10.72 61.13
N VAL A 291 40.81 9.85 62.14
CA VAL A 291 40.32 8.46 62.02
C VAL A 291 38.79 8.40 61.86
N LEU A 292 38.05 9.34 62.46
CA LEU A 292 36.60 9.45 62.30
C LEU A 292 36.22 9.99 60.92
N GLU A 293 36.94 11.00 60.42
CA GLU A 293 36.69 11.56 59.08
C GLU A 293 37.02 10.59 57.95
N GLU A 294 38.14 9.87 58.06
CA GLU A 294 38.57 8.90 57.03
C GLU A 294 37.60 7.71 56.94
N ASN A 295 37.13 7.20 58.08
CA ASN A 295 36.09 6.16 58.12
C ASN A 295 34.75 6.63 57.56
N THR A 296 34.39 7.90 57.74
CA THR A 296 33.14 8.47 57.21
C THR A 296 33.19 8.56 55.68
N LEU A 297 34.31 9.05 55.13
CA LEU A 297 34.55 9.12 53.68
C LEU A 297 34.60 7.73 53.02
N ILE A 298 35.17 6.72 53.69
CA ILE A 298 35.19 5.34 53.19
C ILE A 298 33.77 4.75 53.20
N ASN A 299 32.99 4.98 54.26
CA ASN A 299 31.60 4.53 54.35
C ASN A 299 30.69 5.20 53.31
N GLU A 300 30.90 6.47 53.01
CA GLU A 300 30.16 7.20 51.97
C GLU A 300 30.49 6.68 50.57
N LYS A 301 31.79 6.44 50.27
CA LYS A 301 32.22 5.84 49.00
C LYS A 301 31.65 4.42 48.80
N GLU A 302 31.63 3.62 49.86
CA GLU A 302 31.04 2.28 49.85
C GLU A 302 29.51 2.32 49.71
N GLY A 303 28.86 3.28 50.37
CA GLY A 303 27.43 3.56 50.24
C GLY A 303 27.05 3.91 48.79
N GLY A 304 27.83 4.79 48.14
CA GLY A 304 27.66 5.17 46.75
C GLY A 304 27.78 3.98 45.80
N ARG A 305 28.85 3.18 45.92
CA ARG A 305 29.04 1.96 45.09
C ARG A 305 27.89 0.96 45.23
N ARG A 306 27.42 0.72 46.46
CA ARG A 306 26.26 -0.15 46.72
C ARG A 306 25.00 0.42 46.09
N GLY A 307 24.79 1.73 46.22
CA GLY A 307 23.70 2.46 45.59
C GLY A 307 23.68 2.27 44.08
N ARG A 308 24.80 2.54 43.39
CA ARG A 308 24.89 2.40 41.93
C ARG A 308 24.64 0.97 41.45
N ARG A 309 25.24 -0.03 42.12
CA ARG A 309 24.94 -1.44 41.85
C ARG A 309 23.45 -1.79 42.03
N THR A 310 22.78 -1.19 43.03
CA THR A 310 21.33 -1.41 43.20
C THR A 310 20.48 -0.77 42.11
N PHE A 311 20.85 0.42 41.62
CA PHE A 311 20.18 1.06 40.47
C PHE A 311 20.37 0.27 39.18
N GLY A 312 21.59 -0.25 38.93
CA GLY A 312 21.81 -1.20 37.83
C GLY A 312 20.92 -2.45 37.95
N GLY A 313 20.74 -2.98 39.17
CA GLY A 313 19.90 -4.14 39.45
C GLY A 313 18.38 -3.92 39.32
N ILE A 314 17.90 -2.67 39.23
CA ILE A 314 16.47 -2.34 39.03
C ILE A 314 16.20 -1.62 37.71
N ARG A 315 17.21 -1.41 36.88
CA ARG A 315 17.12 -0.68 35.61
C ARG A 315 15.96 -1.14 34.72
N LYS A 316 15.82 -2.45 34.51
CA LYS A 316 14.72 -3.00 33.70
C LYS A 316 13.33 -2.67 34.24
N LEU A 317 13.19 -2.48 35.55
CA LEU A 317 11.93 -2.07 36.16
C LEU A 317 11.68 -0.57 35.90
N LEU A 318 12.72 0.27 35.96
CA LEU A 318 12.63 1.69 35.62
C LEU A 318 12.31 1.91 34.13
N GLU A 319 12.86 1.10 33.23
CA GLU A 319 12.55 1.15 31.78
C GLU A 319 11.08 0.87 31.48
N ALA A 320 10.40 0.11 32.34
CA ALA A 320 8.96 -0.15 32.22
C ALA A 320 8.10 0.99 32.79
N VAL A 321 8.70 2.00 33.44
CA VAL A 321 7.93 3.11 34.02
C VAL A 321 7.56 4.12 32.94
N GLN A 322 6.27 4.45 32.83
CA GLN A 322 5.76 5.51 31.97
C GLN A 322 4.94 6.49 32.82
N ILE A 323 5.31 7.76 32.80
CA ILE A 323 4.63 8.87 33.47
C ILE A 323 4.30 9.91 32.39
N LYS A 324 3.12 10.52 32.47
CA LYS A 324 2.66 11.49 31.47
C LYS A 324 3.45 12.80 31.47
N ASP A 325 3.92 13.22 32.65
CA ASP A 325 4.73 14.43 32.84
C ASP A 325 6.16 14.23 32.31
N GLU A 326 6.55 15.05 31.32
CA GLU A 326 7.85 14.99 30.67
C GLU A 326 9.02 15.26 31.62
N VAL A 327 8.85 16.12 32.63
CA VAL A 327 9.91 16.45 33.60
C VAL A 327 10.16 15.24 34.51
N LEU A 328 9.09 14.62 35.01
CA LEU A 328 9.19 13.43 35.86
C LEU A 328 9.75 12.23 35.10
N MET A 329 9.35 12.05 33.83
CA MET A 329 9.97 11.06 32.94
C MET A 329 11.43 11.37 32.63
N GLY A 330 11.79 12.65 32.52
CA GLY A 330 13.17 13.08 32.39
C GLY A 330 14.04 12.59 33.55
N TRP A 331 13.54 12.64 34.78
CA TRP A 331 14.27 12.10 35.94
C TRP A 331 14.48 10.59 35.86
N ILE A 332 13.49 9.83 35.42
CA ILE A 332 13.61 8.37 35.26
C ILE A 332 14.62 8.03 34.17
N THR A 333 14.56 8.74 33.04
CA THR A 333 15.48 8.57 31.92
C THR A 333 16.93 8.88 32.32
N GLU A 334 17.14 9.93 33.12
CA GLU A 334 18.44 10.25 33.71
C GLU A 334 18.97 9.08 34.57
N MET A 335 18.12 8.50 35.42
CA MET A 335 18.52 7.37 36.26
C MET A 335 18.85 6.11 35.45
N ILE A 336 18.10 5.84 34.38
CA ILE A 336 18.35 4.70 33.48
C ILE A 336 19.69 4.88 32.77
N ASN A 337 19.95 6.09 32.25
CA ASN A 337 21.18 6.40 31.52
C ASN A 337 22.41 6.32 32.42
N ALA A 338 22.35 6.90 33.63
CA ALA A 338 23.45 6.84 34.59
C ALA A 338 23.73 5.40 35.06
N ALA A 339 22.71 4.54 35.09
CA ALA A 339 22.87 3.11 35.38
C ALA A 339 23.41 2.30 34.20
N MET A 340 23.62 2.89 33.01
CA MET A 340 24.27 2.24 31.86
C MET A 340 25.78 2.41 31.85
N GLU A 341 26.30 3.44 32.50
CA GLU A 341 27.73 3.83 32.42
C GLU A 341 28.64 3.01 33.38
N GLU A 342 28.08 2.07 34.16
CA GLU A 342 28.80 1.09 35.02
C GLU A 342 28.62 -0.36 34.55
#